data_AF-M1AV87-F1
#
_entry.id   AF-M1AV87-F1
#
_cell.length_a   1.000
_cell.length_b   1.000
_cell.length_c   1.000
_cell.angle_alpha   90.00
_cell.angle_beta   90.00
_cell.angle_gamma   90.00
#
_symmetry.space_group_name_H-M   'P 1'
#
loop_
_entity.id
_entity.type
_entity.pdbx_description
1 polymer ?
#
loop_
_entity_poly.entity_id
_entity_poly.type
_entity_poly.pdbx_seq_one_letter_code
_entity_poly.pdbx_strand_id
1 'polypeptide(L)' 'MVNSAEERISLAFFYNPKSDLMIEPVKELLTTHNVSPLYPPRTFDHYRLYIRTKGPQGKSQLGESNKLNPQHDKM' A
#
# COMPACT_ATOMS: atom_id res chain seq x y z
N MET A 1 -17.37 -2.00 -15.75
CA MET A 1 -18.67 -2.40 -16.31
C MET A 1 -19.33 -1.15 -16.85
N VAL A 2 -19.68 -1.13 -18.13
CA VAL A 2 -20.28 0.02 -18.82
C VAL A 2 -21.62 -0.42 -19.41
N ASN A 3 -22.55 0.52 -19.59
CA ASN A 3 -23.88 0.27 -20.15
C ASN A 3 -24.06 1.16 -21.40
N SER A 4 -24.60 0.59 -22.48
CA SER A 4 -24.88 1.29 -23.74
C SER A 4 -26.29 1.86 -23.83
N ALA A 5 -27.20 1.42 -22.97
CA ALA A 5 -28.60 1.83 -22.94
C ALA A 5 -28.87 2.96 -21.92
N GLU A 6 -28.11 3.00 -20.82
CA GLU A 6 -28.32 3.96 -19.73
C GLU A 6 -27.01 4.46 -19.13
N GLU A 7 -27.06 5.67 -18.60
CA GLU A 7 -25.93 6.35 -17.97
C GLU A 7 -25.69 5.93 -16.52
N ARG A 8 -24.42 5.72 -16.17
CA ARG A 8 -24.00 5.29 -14.83
C ARG A 8 -23.35 6.44 -14.08
N ILE A 9 -24.05 6.96 -13.08
CA ILE A 9 -23.54 8.02 -12.21
C ILE A 9 -23.12 7.43 -10.87
N SER A 10 -21.96 7.83 -10.36
CA SER A 10 -21.51 7.48 -9.01
C SER A 10 -20.81 8.66 -8.36
N LEU A 11 -21.17 8.93 -7.10
CA LEU A 11 -20.47 9.86 -6.23
C LEU A 11 -19.74 9.05 -5.15
N ALA A 12 -18.43 9.23 -5.03
CA ALA A 12 -17.61 8.50 -4.07
C ALA A 12 -16.77 9.47 -3.24
N PHE A 13 -16.70 9.19 -1.93
CA PHE A 13 -15.84 9.88 -0.98
C PHE A 13 -14.79 8.90 -0.46
N PHE A 14 -13.54 9.32 -0.47
CA PHE A 14 -12.42 8.51 0.01
C PHE A 14 -11.79 9.18 1.23
N TYR A 15 -11.92 8.54 2.39
CA TYR A 15 -11.23 8.94 3.61
C TYR A 15 -9.84 8.33 3.59
N ASN A 16 -8.85 9.17 3.35
CA ASN A 16 -7.46 8.76 3.26
C ASN A 16 -6.67 9.36 4.43
N PRO A 17 -5.56 8.71 4.83
CA PRO A 17 -4.61 9.29 5.77
C PRO A 17 -4.17 10.70 5.36
N LYS A 18 -3.79 11.51 6.36
CA LYS A 18 -3.11 12.78 6.11
C LYS A 18 -1.80 12.51 5.36
N SER A 19 -1.47 13.36 4.41
CA SER A 19 -0.34 13.25 3.50
C SER A 19 1.01 12.92 4.15
N ASP A 20 1.35 13.63 5.21
CA ASP A 20 2.58 13.49 6.00
C ASP A 20 2.50 12.38 7.05
N LEU A 21 1.35 11.70 7.20
CA LEU A 21 1.20 10.62 8.16
C LEU A 21 2.06 9.43 7.76
N MET A 22 2.84 8.93 8.71
CA MET A 22 3.54 7.66 8.58
C MET A 22 2.53 6.51 8.59
N ILE A 23 2.61 5.66 7.57
CA ILE A 23 1.88 4.40 7.46
C ILE A 23 2.86 3.24 7.61
N GLU A 24 2.51 2.28 8.46
CA GLU A 24 3.26 1.05 8.71
C GLU A 24 2.29 -0.07 9.13
N PRO A 25 2.69 -1.36 9.10
CA PRO A 25 1.87 -2.43 9.64
C PRO A 25 1.55 -2.21 11.12
N VAL A 26 0.31 -2.53 11.51
CA VAL A 26 -0.16 -2.36 12.90
C VAL A 26 0.63 -3.29 13.84
N LYS A 27 1.39 -2.71 14.76
CA LYS A 27 2.33 -3.43 15.64
C LYS A 27 1.64 -4.47 16.51
N GLU A 28 0.45 -4.17 17.02
CA GLU A 28 -0.35 -5.08 17.84
C GLU A 28 -0.65 -6.39 17.11
N LEU A 29 -0.92 -6.34 15.80
CA LEU A 29 -1.17 -7.52 14.99
C LEU A 29 0.11 -8.31 14.72
N LEU A 30 1.26 -7.63 14.56
CA LEU A 30 2.55 -8.30 14.40
C LEU A 30 2.90 -9.13 15.65
N THR A 31 2.74 -8.52 16.84
CA THR A 31 3.00 -9.19 18.11
C THR A 31 2.01 -10.33 18.36
N THR A 32 0.71 -10.08 18.16
CA THR A 32 -0.35 -11.08 18.40
C THR A 32 -0.15 -12.34 17.56
N HIS A 33 0.31 -12.19 16.33
CA HIS A 33 0.50 -13.31 15.40
C HIS A 33 1.95 -13.77 15.28
N ASN A 34 2.89 -13.15 16.02
CA ASN A 34 4.32 -13.41 15.94
C ASN A 34 4.85 -13.40 14.49
N VAL A 35 4.50 -12.36 13.73
CA VAL A 35 4.88 -12.21 12.31
C VAL A 35 5.77 -10.99 12.10
N SER A 36 6.71 -11.10 11.17
CA SER A 36 7.53 -9.98 10.74
C SER A 36 6.75 -9.01 9.83
N PRO A 37 7.05 -7.70 9.88
CA PRO A 37 6.40 -6.72 9.01
C PRO A 37 6.77 -6.97 7.54
N LEU A 38 5.76 -7.04 6.68
CA LEU A 38 5.95 -7.24 5.23
C LEU A 38 6.16 -5.95 4.44
N TYR A 39 5.90 -4.80 5.06
CA TYR A 39 5.98 -3.49 4.43
C TYR A 39 6.72 -2.52 5.36
N PRO A 40 7.69 -1.75 4.85
CA PRO A 40 8.39 -0.77 5.67
C PRO A 40 7.55 0.48 5.91
N PRO A 41 7.82 1.22 6.99
CA PRO A 41 7.18 2.50 7.24
C PRO A 41 7.45 3.52 6.13
N ARG A 42 6.42 4.25 5.69
CA ARG A 42 6.53 5.37 4.71
C ARG A 42 5.47 6.43 4.98
N THR A 43 5.65 7.64 4.46
CA THR A 43 4.54 8.62 4.47
C THR A 43 3.47 8.22 3.45
N PHE A 44 2.22 8.57 3.75
CA PHE A 44 1.12 8.32 2.82
C PHE A 44 1.31 9.02 1.47
N ASP A 45 1.93 10.20 1.44
CA ASP A 45 2.29 10.89 0.20
C ASP A 45 3.30 10.12 -0.64
N HIS A 46 4.35 9.54 -0.03
CA HIS A 46 5.32 8.75 -0.77
C HIS A 46 4.66 7.49 -1.36
N TYR A 47 3.80 6.83 -0.59
CA TYR A 47 2.98 5.72 -1.08
C TYR A 47 2.09 6.14 -2.26
N ARG A 48 1.34 7.24 -2.13
CA ARG A 48 0.45 7.79 -3.16
C ARG A 48 1.18 8.17 -4.44
N LEU A 49 2.38 8.76 -4.34
CA LEU A 49 3.20 9.11 -5.49
C LEU A 49 3.72 7.85 -6.18
N TYR A 50 4.19 6.88 -5.41
CA TYR A 50 4.72 5.62 -5.93
C TYR A 50 3.67 4.85 -6.74
N ILE A 51 2.47 4.62 -6.20
CA ILE A 51 1.42 3.86 -6.90
C ILE A 51 0.91 4.57 -8.16
N ARG A 52 0.95 5.91 -8.20
CA ARG A 52 0.53 6.68 -9.39
C ARG A 52 1.55 6.65 -10.50
N THR A 53 2.84 6.64 -10.16
CA THR A 53 3.94 6.66 -11.15
C THR A 53 4.26 5.27 -11.70
N LYS A 54 4.01 4.21 -10.93
CA LYS A 54 4.28 2.83 -11.34
C LYS A 54 3.11 2.12 -12.04
N GLY A 55 1.96 2.78 -12.17
CA GLY A 55 0.74 2.18 -12.74
C GLY A 55 0.15 1.08 -11.84
N PRO A 56 -0.90 0.38 -12.25
CA PRO A 56 -1.50 -0.69 -11.44
C PRO A 56 -0.74 -2.02 -11.62
N GLN A 57 -0.05 -2.50 -10.57
CA GLN A 57 0.41 -3.91 -10.49
C GLN A 57 -0.18 -4.65 -9.29
N GLY A 58 -1.19 -4.07 -8.63
CA GLY A 58 -1.78 -4.65 -7.43
C GLY A 58 -0.79 -4.73 -6.27
N LYS A 59 -0.83 -5.82 -5.51
CA LYS A 59 -0.03 -5.99 -4.28
C LYS A 59 1.47 -6.20 -4.55
N SER A 60 1.86 -6.60 -5.76
CA SER A 60 3.28 -6.83 -6.08
C SER A 60 4.12 -5.56 -5.95
N GLN A 61 3.53 -4.38 -6.17
CA GLN A 61 4.22 -3.09 -6.03
C GLN A 61 4.64 -2.79 -4.60
N LEU A 62 3.92 -3.34 -3.63
CA LEU A 62 4.16 -3.12 -2.21
C LEU A 62 5.27 -4.04 -1.70
N GLY A 63 5.52 -5.18 -2.36
CA GLY A 63 6.53 -6.17 -1.94
C GLY A 63 7.96 -5.82 -2.36
N GLU A 64 8.18 -5.03 -3.41
CA GLU A 64 9.53 -4.62 -3.86
C GLU A 64 10.31 -3.83 -2.80
N SER A 65 9.62 -3.25 -1.81
CA SER A 65 10.27 -2.56 -0.70
C SER A 65 11.00 -3.48 0.30
N ASN A 66 10.85 -4.81 0.18
CA ASN A 66 11.60 -5.79 0.98
C ASN A 66 13.02 -6.03 0.45
N LYS A 67 13.35 -5.59 -0.77
CA LYS A 67 14.69 -5.76 -1.36
C LYS A 67 15.73 -4.74 -0.86
N LEU A 68 15.31 -3.75 -0.07
CA LEU A 68 16.20 -2.73 0.48
C LEU A 68 16.81 -3.10 1.84
N ASN A 69 16.59 -4.33 2.33
CA ASN A 69 17.21 -4.84 3.55
C ASN A 69 18.20 -5.97 3.22
N PRO A 70 19.52 -5.68 3.07
CA PRO A 70 20.52 -6.66 2.61
C PRO A 70 20.93 -7.70 3.68
N GLN A 71 20.03 -8.15 4.55
CA GLN A 71 20.36 -9.09 5.64
C GLN A 71 19.76 -10.50 5.54
N HIS A 72 19.08 -10.86 4.45
CA HIS A 72 18.46 -12.20 4.35
C HIS A 72 19.10 -13.16 3.34
N ASP A 73 20.29 -12.88 2.82
CA ASP A 73 20.98 -13.75 1.84
C ASP A 73 22.11 -14.61 2.44
N LYS A 74 22.02 -14.93 3.73
CA LYS A 74 22.85 -15.97 4.38
C LYS A 74 22.06 -16.75 5.43
N MET A 75 21.38 -17.81 5.00
CA MET A 75 21.40 -19.11 5.69
C MET A 75 20.99 -20.22 4.74
#